data_AF-W5MIJ5-F1
#
_entry.id   AF-W5MIJ5-F1
#
_cell.length_a   1.000
_cell.length_b   1.000
_cell.length_c   1.000
_cell.angle_alpha   90.00
_cell.angle_beta   90.00
_cell.angle_gamma   90.00
#
_symmetry.space_group_name_H-M   'P 1'
#
loop_
_entity.id
_entity.type
_entity.pdbx_description
1 polymer ?
#
loop_
_entity_poly.entity_id
_entity_poly.type
_entity_poly.pdbx_seq_one_letter_code
_entity_poly.pdbx_strand_id
1 'polypeptide(L)'
;MLFRLQEVKLCLLLGLAVVVLSQKKRPAGEWNYRDGADKVSMRGVANLTEVLDNWRFDILTQMRTLLKNDHQSVLPDYARIQPLSEALDDLFKEFNALKERLGDLSEKFVAIETFIDEVKSGQQASAAQQPAGPVKRKINPKKRVPS
;
A
#
# COMPACT_ATOMS: atom_id res chain seq x y z
N MET A 1 -2.98 -55.21 -16.64
CA MET A 1 -2.32 -54.09 -15.93
C MET A 1 -3.16 -53.54 -14.77
N LEU A 2 -4.48 -53.35 -14.91
CA LEU A 2 -5.35 -52.80 -13.86
C LEU A 2 -5.32 -53.56 -12.51
N PHE A 3 -5.27 -54.89 -12.53
CA PHE A 3 -5.13 -55.70 -11.30
C PHE A 3 -3.84 -55.43 -10.54
N ARG A 4 -2.71 -55.25 -11.22
CA ARG A 4 -1.42 -54.97 -10.59
C ARG A 4 -1.41 -53.60 -9.89
N LEU A 5 -2.16 -52.64 -10.42
CA LEU A 5 -2.26 -51.30 -9.83
C LEU A 5 -3.14 -51.28 -8.56
N GLN A 6 -4.16 -52.12 -8.52
CA GLN A 6 -5.04 -52.26 -7.36
C GLN A 6 -4.31 -52.87 -6.16
N GLU A 7 -3.50 -53.92 -6.40
CA GLU A 7 -2.66 -54.52 -5.36
C GLU A 7 -1.66 -53.52 -4.78
N VAL A 8 -1.01 -52.72 -5.64
CA VAL A 8 -0.04 -51.70 -5.19
C VAL A 8 -0.72 -50.60 -4.37
N LYS A 9 -1.91 -50.13 -4.78
CA LYS A 9 -2.69 -49.16 -4.00
C LYS A 9 -3.14 -49.73 -2.66
N LEU A 10 -3.59 -50.98 -2.63
CA LEU A 10 -4.02 -51.65 -1.41
C LEU A 10 -2.84 -51.81 -0.43
N CYS A 11 -1.67 -52.22 -0.93
CA CYS A 11 -0.44 -52.28 -0.15
C CYS A 11 -0.01 -50.91 0.39
N LEU A 12 -0.12 -49.85 -0.43
CA LEU A 12 0.21 -48.48 0.00
C LEU A 12 -0.73 -48.00 1.11
N LEU A 13 -2.04 -48.25 0.98
CA LEU A 13 -3.04 -47.87 1.98
C LEU A 13 -2.88 -48.65 3.29
N LEU A 14 -2.59 -49.95 3.21
CA LEU A 14 -2.30 -50.77 4.39
C LEU A 14 -1.01 -50.34 5.09
N GLY A 15 0.05 -50.02 4.35
CA GLY A 15 1.29 -49.49 4.91
C GLY A 15 1.06 -48.17 5.65
N LEU A 16 0.30 -47.24 5.07
CA LEU A 16 -0.10 -45.99 5.71
C LEU A 16 -0.92 -46.22 6.99
N ALA A 17 -1.89 -47.15 6.95
CA ALA A 17 -2.70 -47.48 8.12
C ALA A 17 -1.85 -48.06 9.26
N VAL A 18 -0.90 -48.96 8.96
CA VAL A 18 0.03 -49.51 9.95
C VAL A 18 0.91 -48.42 10.56
N VAL A 19 1.39 -47.46 9.76
CA VAL A 19 2.17 -46.31 10.26
C VAL A 19 1.32 -45.45 11.19
N VAL A 20 0.07 -45.14 10.83
CA VAL A 20 -0.84 -44.32 11.65
C VAL A 20 -1.22 -45.04 12.95
N LEU A 21 -1.47 -46.35 12.90
CA LEU A 21 -1.78 -47.15 14.09
C LEU A 21 -0.54 -47.37 14.98
N SER A 22 0.66 -47.39 14.38
CA SER A 22 1.93 -47.48 15.10
C SER A 22 2.39 -46.14 15.68
N GLN A 23 1.68 -45.04 15.42
CA GLN A 23 1.85 -43.77 16.12
C GLN A 23 1.27 -43.91 17.55
N LYS A 24 1.82 -44.84 18.32
CA LYS A 24 1.68 -44.88 19.77
C LYS A 24 2.09 -43.49 20.27
N LYS A 25 1.12 -42.73 20.79
CA LYS A 25 1.31 -41.40 21.38
C LYS A 25 2.58 -41.43 22.22
N ARG A 26 3.68 -40.93 21.66
CA ARG A 26 4.89 -40.72 22.45
C ARG A 26 4.50 -39.63 23.44
N PRO A 27 4.66 -39.84 24.76
CA PRO A 27 4.59 -38.70 25.66
C PRO A 27 5.55 -37.65 25.10
N ALA A 28 5.16 -36.37 25.16
CA ALA A 28 6.04 -35.25 24.81
C ALA A 28 7.18 -35.18 25.85
N GLY A 29 8.05 -36.19 25.81
CA GLY A 29 9.26 -36.33 26.59
C GLY A 29 10.41 -35.83 25.72
N GLU A 30 11.23 -35.01 26.36
CA GLU A 30 12.48 -34.43 25.88
C GLU A 30 13.15 -35.26 24.77
N TRP A 31 13.39 -34.62 23.63
CA TRP A 31 14.00 -35.25 22.47
C TRP A 31 15.45 -35.63 22.79
N ASN A 32 15.67 -36.90 23.15
CA ASN A 32 16.99 -37.40 23.50
C ASN A 32 17.75 -37.80 22.23
N TYR A 33 18.47 -36.84 21.63
CA TYR A 33 19.26 -37.05 20.41
C TYR A 33 20.34 -38.15 20.55
N ARG A 34 20.72 -38.52 21.78
CA ARG A 34 21.68 -39.59 22.05
C ARG A 34 21.04 -40.98 22.04
N ASP A 35 19.73 -41.07 22.24
CA ASP A 35 19.04 -42.36 22.28
C ASP A 35 18.97 -42.95 20.85
N GLY A 36 19.76 -43.99 20.60
CA GLY A 36 19.90 -44.64 19.30
C GLY A 36 21.15 -44.26 18.50
N ALA A 37 21.96 -43.29 18.95
CA ALA A 37 23.20 -42.92 18.26
C ALA A 37 24.21 -44.08 18.20
N ASP A 38 24.33 -44.87 19.27
CA ASP A 38 25.19 -46.07 19.33
C ASP A 38 24.67 -47.23 18.45
N LYS A 39 23.44 -47.14 17.94
CA LYS A 39 22.82 -48.14 17.05
C LYS A 39 23.07 -47.83 15.57
N VAL A 40 23.71 -46.70 15.26
CA VAL A 40 23.98 -46.26 13.90
C VAL A 40 25.31 -46.82 13.43
N SER A 41 25.28 -47.66 12.39
CA SER A 41 26.50 -48.12 11.73
C SER A 41 27.16 -46.97 10.96
N MET A 42 28.30 -46.47 11.46
CA MET A 42 29.08 -45.39 10.82
C MET A 42 29.45 -45.68 9.36
N ARG A 43 29.55 -46.97 8.97
CA ARG A 43 29.81 -47.39 7.59
C ARG A 43 28.59 -47.22 6.67
N GLY A 44 27.37 -47.30 7.22
CA GLY A 44 26.14 -46.97 6.52
C GLY A 44 25.88 -45.46 6.42
N VAL A 45 26.48 -44.66 7.32
CA VAL A 45 26.36 -43.19 7.32
C VAL A 45 27.02 -42.58 6.08
N ALA A 46 28.10 -43.16 5.56
CA ALA A 46 28.73 -42.70 4.32
C ALA A 46 27.77 -42.80 3.12
N ASN A 47 27.12 -43.96 2.96
CA ASN A 47 26.13 -44.18 1.90
C ASN A 47 24.88 -43.30 2.13
N LEU A 48 24.42 -43.17 3.38
CA LEU A 48 23.30 -42.27 3.68
C LEU A 48 23.62 -40.81 3.39
N THR A 49 24.83 -40.34 3.70
CA THR A 49 25.27 -38.96 3.42
C THR A 49 25.29 -38.69 1.93
N GLU A 50 25.76 -39.66 1.13
CA GLU A 50 25.77 -39.57 -0.32
C GLU A 50 24.35 -39.54 -0.91
N VAL A 51 23.45 -40.42 -0.45
CA VAL A 51 22.04 -40.42 -0.86
C VAL A 51 21.36 -39.10 -0.50
N LEU A 52 21.62 -38.56 0.70
CA LEU A 52 21.08 -37.27 1.13
C LEU A 52 21.62 -36.10 0.31
N ASP A 53 22.91 -36.11 -0.07
CA ASP A 53 23.49 -35.05 -0.89
C ASP A 53 22.98 -35.10 -2.34
N ASN A 54 22.81 -36.30 -2.89
CA ASN A 54 22.16 -36.50 -4.19
C ASN A 54 20.72 -35.97 -4.19
N TRP A 55 19.93 -36.30 -3.15
CA TRP A 55 18.57 -35.78 -3.03
C TRP A 55 18.52 -34.27 -2.87
N ARG A 56 19.42 -33.70 -2.07
CA ARG A 56 19.55 -32.25 -1.94
C ARG A 56 19.81 -31.62 -3.31
N PHE A 57 20.74 -32.18 -4.09
CA PHE A 57 21.07 -31.68 -5.41
C PHE A 57 19.88 -31.75 -6.37
N ASP A 58 19.19 -32.89 -6.40
CA ASP A 58 18.02 -33.10 -7.26
C ASP A 58 16.89 -32.12 -6.92
N ILE A 59 16.57 -31.94 -5.64
CA ILE A 59 15.51 -31.01 -5.20
C ILE A 59 15.87 -29.57 -5.57
N LEU A 60 17.11 -29.13 -5.29
CA LEU A 60 17.53 -27.76 -5.60
C LEU A 60 17.56 -27.50 -7.10
N THR A 61 17.96 -28.49 -7.88
CA THR A 61 17.99 -28.40 -9.34
C THR A 61 16.58 -28.33 -9.91
N GLN A 62 15.66 -29.16 -9.40
CA GLN A 62 14.25 -29.13 -9.77
C GLN A 62 13.59 -27.80 -9.39
N MET A 63 13.80 -27.30 -8.17
CA MET A 63 13.27 -25.99 -7.76
C MET A 63 13.81 -24.85 -8.61
N ARG A 64 15.12 -24.83 -8.90
CA ARG A 64 15.72 -23.83 -9.78
C ARG A 64 15.12 -23.89 -11.19
N THR A 65 14.88 -25.09 -11.70
CA THR A 65 14.29 -25.31 -13.02
C THR A 65 12.85 -24.79 -13.06
N LEU A 66 12.04 -25.07 -12.04
CA LEU A 66 10.68 -24.55 -11.90
C LEU A 66 10.69 -23.02 -11.79
N LEU A 67 11.53 -22.43 -10.93
CA LEU A 67 11.63 -20.98 -10.81
C LEU A 67 12.12 -20.28 -12.09
N LYS A 68 12.90 -20.95 -12.93
CA LYS A 68 13.41 -20.35 -14.16
C LYS A 68 12.42 -20.47 -15.31
N ASN A 69 11.81 -21.64 -15.47
CA ASN A 69 11.03 -21.98 -16.65
C ASN A 69 9.51 -21.92 -16.43
N ASP A 70 9.05 -22.08 -15.19
CA ASP A 70 7.63 -22.13 -14.82
C ASP A 70 7.38 -21.38 -13.50
N HIS A 71 7.87 -20.15 -13.43
CA HIS A 71 7.82 -19.34 -12.22
C HIS A 71 6.38 -19.01 -11.77
N GLN A 72 5.41 -19.04 -12.70
CA GLN A 72 4.00 -18.78 -12.43
C GLN A 72 3.31 -19.90 -11.64
N SER A 73 3.87 -21.12 -11.62
CA SER A 73 3.33 -22.25 -10.85
C SER A 73 3.72 -22.22 -9.36
N VAL A 74 4.83 -21.54 -9.03
CA VAL A 74 5.42 -21.51 -7.69
C VAL A 74 5.19 -20.17 -7.00
N LEU A 75 5.20 -19.08 -7.79
CA LEU A 75 4.95 -17.75 -7.29
C LEU A 75 3.46 -17.39 -7.45
N PRO A 76 2.89 -16.62 -6.51
CA PRO A 76 1.61 -15.96 -6.75
C PRO A 76 1.63 -15.24 -8.10
N ASP A 77 0.48 -15.19 -8.76
CA ASP A 77 0.30 -14.53 -10.05
C ASP A 77 0.54 -13.01 -9.89
N TYR A 78 1.81 -12.61 -9.93
CA TYR A 78 2.24 -11.23 -9.76
C TYR A 78 1.76 -10.34 -10.93
N ALA A 79 1.26 -10.95 -12.02
CA ALA A 79 0.56 -10.24 -13.07
C ALA A 79 -0.82 -9.71 -12.63
N ARG A 80 -1.38 -10.18 -11.50
CA ARG A 80 -2.62 -9.68 -10.90
C ARG A 80 -2.45 -8.54 -9.92
N ILE A 81 -1.22 -8.25 -9.47
CA ILE A 81 -1.01 -6.98 -8.78
C ILE A 81 -1.22 -5.93 -9.86
N GLN A 82 -2.25 -5.09 -9.71
CA GLN A 82 -2.56 -4.01 -10.66
C GLN A 82 -1.23 -3.37 -11.06
N PRO A 83 -0.85 -3.41 -12.36
CA PRO A 83 0.49 -3.09 -12.77
C PRO A 83 0.77 -1.70 -12.23
N LEU A 84 1.92 -1.52 -11.58
CA LEU A 84 2.25 -0.30 -10.85
C LEU A 84 2.03 0.98 -11.71
N SER A 85 2.13 0.83 -13.04
CA SER A 85 1.81 1.83 -14.06
C SER A 85 0.37 2.35 -14.03
N GLU A 86 -0.63 1.50 -13.77
CA GLU A 86 -2.05 1.88 -13.75
C GLU A 86 -2.37 2.64 -12.46
N ALA A 87 -1.86 2.18 -11.31
CA ALA A 87 -1.95 2.92 -10.05
C ALA A 87 -1.22 4.28 -10.14
N LEU A 88 -0.13 4.36 -10.91
CA LEU A 88 0.57 5.61 -11.24
C LEU A 88 -0.27 6.54 -12.12
N ASP A 89 -0.97 6.01 -13.12
CA ASP A 89 -1.84 6.78 -14.01
C ASP A 89 -3.03 7.38 -13.24
N ASP A 90 -3.64 6.61 -12.34
CA ASP A 90 -4.71 7.08 -11.48
C ASP A 90 -4.24 8.13 -10.48
N LEU A 91 -3.06 7.96 -9.88
CA LEU A 91 -2.45 8.98 -9.02
C LEU A 91 -2.15 10.27 -9.79
N PHE A 92 -1.75 10.17 -11.06
CA PHE A 92 -1.50 11.32 -11.91
C PHE A 92 -2.80 12.09 -12.25
N LYS A 93 -3.91 11.37 -12.46
CA LYS A 93 -5.24 12.00 -12.62
C LYS A 93 -5.66 12.73 -11.35
N GLU A 94 -5.51 12.09 -10.19
CA GLU A 94 -5.83 12.71 -8.89
C GLU A 94 -4.97 13.95 -8.61
N PHE A 95 -3.68 13.88 -8.94
CA PHE A 95 -2.77 15.03 -8.82
C PHE A 95 -3.19 16.20 -9.71
N ASN A 96 -3.60 15.94 -10.95
CA ASN A 96 -4.09 17.01 -11.83
C ASN A 96 -5.43 17.59 -11.36
N ALA A 97 -6.35 16.76 -10.85
CA ALA A 97 -7.59 17.25 -10.24
C ALA A 97 -7.33 18.11 -9.00
N LEU A 98 -6.32 17.76 -8.19
CA LEU A 98 -5.89 18.56 -7.05
C LEU A 98 -5.28 19.91 -7.51
N LYS A 99 -4.48 19.88 -8.58
CA LYS A 99 -3.89 21.08 -9.19
C LYS A 99 -4.97 22.04 -9.71
N GLU A 100 -6.01 21.52 -10.36
CA GLU A 100 -7.16 22.33 -10.79
C GLU A 100 -7.88 22.96 -9.59
N ARG A 101 -8.16 22.19 -8.53
CA ARG A 101 -8.77 22.73 -7.31
C ARG A 101 -7.91 23.80 -6.63
N LEU A 102 -6.59 23.67 -6.65
CA LEU A 102 -5.67 24.70 -6.15
C LEU A 102 -5.70 25.96 -7.03
N GLY A 103 -5.79 25.80 -8.34
CA GLY A 103 -6.01 26.90 -9.28
C GLY A 103 -7.29 27.66 -8.96
N ASP A 104 -8.42 26.96 -8.87
CA ASP A 104 -9.72 27.54 -8.51
C ASP A 104 -9.68 28.26 -7.15
N LEU A 105 -8.99 27.68 -6.17
CA LEU A 105 -8.88 28.28 -4.84
C LEU A 105 -8.01 29.54 -4.86
N SER A 106 -6.95 29.56 -5.67
CA SER A 106 -6.11 30.74 -5.87
C SER A 106 -6.86 31.86 -6.57
N GLU A 107 -7.66 31.55 -7.59
CA GLU A 107 -8.52 32.54 -8.27
C GLU A 107 -9.55 33.14 -7.31
N LYS A 108 -10.16 32.31 -6.45
CA LYS A 108 -11.06 32.79 -5.40
C LYS A 108 -10.34 33.71 -4.41
N PHE A 109 -9.08 33.44 -4.08
CA PHE A 109 -8.31 34.30 -3.20
C PHE A 109 -8.05 35.68 -3.84
N VAL A 110 -7.70 35.72 -5.13
CA VAL A 110 -7.54 36.96 -5.89
C VAL A 110 -8.86 37.75 -5.96
N ALA A 111 -9.98 37.07 -6.17
CA ALA A 111 -11.31 37.70 -6.16
C ALA A 111 -11.67 38.28 -4.77
N ILE A 112 -11.26 37.62 -3.69
CA ILE A 112 -11.46 38.11 -2.32
C ILE A 112 -10.54 39.31 -2.04
N GLU A 113 -9.28 39.28 -2.46
CA GLU A 113 -8.34 40.39 -2.31
C GLU A 113 -8.84 41.65 -3.02
N THR A 114 -9.31 41.50 -4.27
CA THR A 114 -9.89 42.61 -5.03
C THR A 114 -11.18 43.16 -4.41
N PHE A 115 -12.05 42.30 -3.88
CA PHE A 115 -13.23 42.73 -3.12
C PHE A 115 -12.85 43.52 -1.86
N ILE A 116 -11.83 43.09 -1.12
CA ILE A 116 -11.34 43.80 0.06
C ILE A 116 -10.78 45.18 -0.32
N ASP A 117 -10.05 45.28 -1.42
CA ASP A 117 -9.52 46.56 -1.92
C ASP A 117 -10.64 47.51 -2.36
N GLU A 118 -11.70 47.01 -3.01
CA GLU A 118 -12.86 47.80 -3.39
C GLU A 118 -13.62 48.33 -2.16
N VAL A 119 -13.87 47.47 -1.16
CA VAL A 119 -14.52 47.88 0.10
C VAL A 119 -13.68 48.93 0.83
N LYS A 120 -12.36 48.73 0.93
CA LYS A 120 -11.44 49.67 1.59
C LYS A 120 -11.38 51.01 0.87
N SER A 121 -11.34 51.02 -0.46
CA SER A 121 -11.34 52.25 -1.25
C SER A 121 -12.67 53.00 -1.16
N GLY A 122 -13.81 52.30 -1.16
CA GLY A 122 -15.12 52.89 -0.89
C GLY A 122 -15.25 53.51 0.51
N GLN A 123 -14.61 52.89 1.50
CA GLN A 123 -14.56 53.40 2.88
C GLN A 123 -13.66 54.64 3.02
N GLN A 124 -12.56 54.70 2.26
CA GLN A 124 -11.71 55.89 2.16
C GLN A 124 -12.36 57.04 1.39
N ALA A 125 -13.09 56.76 0.30
CA ALA A 125 -13.86 57.76 -0.43
C ALA A 125 -14.97 58.37 0.45
N SER A 126 -15.63 57.54 1.26
CA SER A 126 -16.65 57.97 2.23
C SER A 126 -16.06 58.80 3.37
N ALA A 127 -14.82 58.53 3.79
CA ALA A 127 -14.12 59.34 4.80
C ALA A 127 -13.65 60.71 4.27
N ALA A 128 -13.36 60.81 2.97
CA ALA A 128 -12.98 62.06 2.31
C ALA A 128 -14.17 63.00 1.99
N GLN A 129 -15.41 62.55 2.17
CA GLN A 129 -16.64 63.31 1.88
C GLN A 129 -17.35 63.88 3.12
N GLN A 130 -16.67 63.98 4.28
CA GLN A 130 -17.19 64.78 5.39
C GLN A 130 -17.24 66.28 4.99
N PRO A 131 -18.42 66.92 5.00
CA PRO A 131 -18.56 68.31 4.53
C PRO A 131 -17.95 69.29 5.54
N ALA A 132 -17.09 70.18 5.05
CA ALA A 132 -16.66 71.38 5.76
C ALA A 132 -17.89 72.20 6.19
N GLY A 133 -18.04 72.45 7.50
CA GLY A 133 -19.19 73.13 8.09
C GLY A 133 -19.40 74.58 7.58
N PRO A 134 -20.62 75.12 7.69
CA PRO A 134 -21.02 76.32 6.96
C PRO A 134 -20.45 77.62 7.55
N VAL A 135 -19.85 78.44 6.68
CA VAL A 135 -19.38 79.81 6.96
C VAL A 135 -20.58 80.76 7.13
N LYS A 136 -20.84 81.24 8.34
CA LYS A 136 -21.88 82.26 8.62
C LYS A 136 -21.42 83.63 8.11
N ARG A 137 -21.98 84.10 7.00
CA ARG A 137 -21.82 85.48 6.50
C ARG A 137 -22.70 86.44 7.31
N LYS A 138 -22.09 87.39 8.03
CA LYS A 138 -22.77 88.53 8.68
C LYS A 138 -23.26 89.51 7.60
N ILE A 139 -24.57 89.76 7.56
CA ILE A 139 -25.17 90.83 6.74
C ILE A 139 -25.45 92.02 7.66
N ASN A 140 -24.93 93.20 7.28
CA ASN A 140 -25.07 94.47 7.99
C ASN A 140 -26.12 95.33 7.26
N PRO A 141 -27.18 95.88 7.91
CA PRO A 141 -28.17 96.69 7.21
C PRO A 141 -27.76 98.17 7.19
N LYS A 142 -27.64 98.76 5.99
CA LYS A 142 -27.36 100.20 5.80
C LYS A 142 -28.52 100.90 5.09
N LYS A 143 -29.14 101.82 5.86
CA LYS A 143 -29.91 103.04 5.53
C LYS A 143 -30.82 103.06 4.29
N ARG A 144 -32.12 103.33 4.55
CA ARG A 144 -33.10 103.84 3.58
C ARG A 144 -33.59 105.23 4.03
N VAL A 145 -33.62 106.19 3.10
CA VAL A 145 -34.15 107.57 3.16
C VAL A 145 -34.68 107.86 1.74
N PRO A 146 -35.55 108.85 1.46
CA PRO A 146 -36.79 109.30 2.09
C PRO A 146 -38.00 109.21 1.11
N SER A 147 -39.20 109.59 1.57
CA SER A 147 -40.18 110.40 0.81
C SER A 147 -41.08 111.11 1.81
#